data_AF-A0A1Y1M7D7-F1
#
_entry.id   AF-A0A1Y1M7D7-F1
#
_cell.length_a   1.000
_cell.length_b   1.000
_cell.length_c   1.000
_cell.angle_alpha   90.00
_cell.angle_beta   90.00
_cell.angle_gamma   90.00
#
_symmetry.space_group_name_H-M   'P 1'
#
loop_
_entity.id
_entity.type
_entity.pdbx_description
1 polymer ?
#
loop_
_entity_poly.entity_id
_entity_poly.type
_entity_poly.pdbx_seq_one_letter_code
_entity_poly.pdbx_strand_id
1 'polypeptide(L)'
;NNGRGLSSSESIYRHVDIFDISNATNVKGPAHDAFNASIASTAGVLNSDITPATVCPFIDFNVNAQLSRFGLHNGGPQDDGLLNEKWEGIALVPVENEHGQHHGEEYFLFSSSDNDFVTQNGFINFGKTQFSDKSGFDLDNQMLVFKITLPK
;
A
#
# COMPACT_ATOMS: atom_id res chain seq x y z
N ASN A 1 5.10 2.23 10.49
CA ASN A 1 4.79 0.95 9.82
C ASN A 1 4.61 -0.11 10.88
N ASN A 2 3.49 -0.82 10.88
CA ASN A 2 3.13 -1.86 11.86
C ASN A 2 2.52 -3.05 11.10
N GLY A 3 2.71 -4.27 11.60
CA GLY A 3 2.25 -5.49 10.95
C GLY A 3 3.07 -6.71 11.34
N ARG A 4 2.90 -7.80 10.57
CA ARG A 4 3.65 -9.03 10.78
C ARG A 4 5.15 -8.80 10.64
N GLY A 5 5.94 -9.39 11.53
CA GLY A 5 7.41 -9.24 11.56
C GLY A 5 7.93 -8.03 12.35
N LEU A 6 7.05 -7.12 12.80
CA LEU A 6 7.43 -5.95 13.59
C LEU A 6 7.05 -6.07 15.08
N SER A 7 7.64 -5.21 15.91
CA SER A 7 7.34 -5.13 17.34
C SER A 7 5.91 -4.67 17.64
N SER A 8 5.31 -3.89 16.73
CA SER A 8 3.90 -3.51 16.76
C SER A 8 3.18 -4.11 15.56
N SER A 9 2.09 -4.85 15.82
CA SER A 9 1.31 -5.53 14.80
C SER A 9 0.13 -4.70 14.27
N GLU A 10 -0.34 -3.71 15.03
CA GLU A 10 -1.55 -2.96 14.69
C GLU A 10 -1.24 -1.76 13.79
N SER A 11 -1.62 -1.83 12.52
CA SER A 11 -1.61 -0.65 11.66
C SER A 11 -2.80 0.23 11.96
N ILE A 12 -2.56 1.52 12.20
CA ILE A 12 -3.62 2.53 12.33
C ILE A 12 -3.98 3.17 10.98
N TYR A 13 -3.19 2.90 9.93
CA TYR A 13 -3.40 3.43 8.59
C TYR A 13 -2.81 2.49 7.54
N ARG A 14 -3.67 1.91 6.70
CA ARG A 14 -3.29 1.11 5.54
C ARG A 14 -4.39 1.22 4.49
N HIS A 15 -4.28 2.21 3.63
CA HIS A 15 -5.34 2.58 2.70
C HIS A 15 -4.85 2.57 1.26
N VAL A 16 -5.81 2.43 0.35
CA VAL A 16 -5.71 3.00 -0.99
C VAL A 16 -6.52 4.28 -1.01
N ASP A 17 -5.89 5.38 -1.40
CA ASP A 17 -6.50 6.69 -1.49
C ASP A 17 -6.47 7.21 -2.93
N ILE A 18 -7.37 8.15 -3.23
CA ILE A 18 -7.46 8.82 -4.52
C ILE A 18 -7.05 10.27 -4.32
N PHE A 19 -6.17 10.76 -5.20
CA PHE A 19 -5.72 12.15 -5.17
C PHE A 19 -6.29 12.89 -6.37
N ASP A 20 -7.09 13.93 -6.12
CA ASP A 20 -7.48 14.88 -7.15
C ASP A 20 -6.39 15.94 -7.31
N ILE A 21 -5.76 15.92 -8.49
CA ILE A 21 -4.67 16.83 -8.87
C ILE A 21 -5.13 17.93 -9.83
N SER A 22 -6.42 18.01 -10.17
CA SER A 22 -6.94 18.93 -11.19
C SER A 22 -6.66 20.40 -10.89
N ASN A 23 -6.67 20.79 -9.62
CA ASN A 23 -6.37 22.14 -9.14
C ASN A 23 -5.02 22.24 -8.39
N ALA A 24 -4.26 21.15 -8.33
CA ALA A 24 -3.01 21.10 -7.58
C ALA A 24 -1.89 21.83 -8.33
N THR A 25 -1.01 22.51 -7.60
CA THR A 25 0.18 23.12 -8.18
C THR A 25 1.17 22.02 -8.59
N ASN A 26 1.58 22.00 -9.86
CA ASN A 26 2.70 21.18 -10.31
C ASN A 26 4.03 21.78 -9.80
N VAL A 27 4.66 21.12 -8.83
CA VAL A 27 5.89 21.61 -8.20
C VAL A 27 7.16 21.36 -9.04
N LYS A 28 7.05 20.64 -10.15
CA LYS A 28 8.20 20.34 -11.02
C LYS A 28 8.79 21.64 -11.59
N GLY A 29 10.06 21.90 -11.30
CA GLY A 29 10.81 23.03 -11.85
C GLY A 29 11.64 23.76 -10.80
N PRO A 30 12.39 24.80 -11.22
CA PRO A 30 13.38 25.44 -10.35
C PRO A 30 12.79 26.20 -9.15
N ALA A 31 11.49 26.51 -9.17
CA ALA A 31 10.82 27.22 -8.09
C ALA A 31 10.64 26.38 -6.81
N HIS A 32 10.39 25.07 -6.96
CA HIS A 32 10.03 24.20 -5.83
C HIS A 32 10.77 22.84 -5.80
N ASP A 33 11.35 22.39 -6.93
CA ASP A 33 11.98 21.07 -7.10
C ASP A 33 13.44 21.20 -7.60
N ALA A 34 14.14 22.25 -7.17
CA ALA A 34 15.59 22.37 -7.29
C ALA A 34 16.29 21.94 -6.00
N PHE A 35 17.59 21.62 -6.07
CA PHE A 35 18.38 21.15 -4.92
C PHE A 35 18.35 22.08 -3.69
N ASN A 36 18.06 23.37 -3.90
CA ASN A 36 17.97 24.42 -2.88
C ASN A 36 16.58 25.07 -2.81
N ALA A 37 15.58 24.50 -3.48
CA ALA A 37 14.19 24.94 -3.38
C ALA A 37 13.46 24.14 -2.29
N SER A 38 12.26 24.61 -1.92
CA SER A 38 11.39 23.93 -0.97
C SER A 38 9.94 24.26 -1.27
N ILE A 39 9.05 23.30 -1.00
CA ILE A 39 7.60 23.50 -1.03
C ILE A 39 7.06 24.17 0.25
N ALA A 40 7.87 24.21 1.31
CA ALA A 40 7.46 24.75 2.60
C ALA A 40 8.61 25.51 3.28
N SER A 41 8.24 26.42 4.19
CA SER A 41 9.17 27.05 5.12
C SER A 41 9.83 26.02 6.05
N THR A 42 10.92 26.42 6.71
CA THR A 42 11.60 25.60 7.73
C THR A 42 10.73 25.29 8.95
N ALA A 43 9.64 26.03 9.15
CA ALA A 43 8.63 25.78 10.18
C ALA A 43 7.53 24.79 9.73
N GLY A 44 7.59 24.28 8.49
CA GLY A 44 6.60 23.35 7.94
C GLY A 44 5.35 24.00 7.37
N VAL A 45 5.31 25.33 7.24
CA VAL A 45 4.21 26.04 6.58
C VAL A 45 4.42 25.96 5.06
N LEU A 46 3.45 25.38 4.34
CA LEU A 46 3.44 25.30 2.88
C LEU A 46 3.50 26.70 2.24
N ASN A 47 4.26 26.84 1.17
CA ASN A 47 4.32 28.12 0.44
C ASN A 47 2.94 28.49 -0.11
N SER A 48 2.58 29.77 0.00
CA SER A 48 1.21 30.23 -0.30
C SER A 48 0.82 30.17 -1.78
N ASP A 49 1.78 29.97 -2.67
CA ASP A 49 1.60 29.76 -4.12
C ASP A 49 1.37 28.29 -4.51
N ILE A 50 1.47 27.37 -3.55
CA ILE A 50 1.21 25.94 -3.77
C ILE A 50 -0.20 25.59 -3.29
N THR A 51 -1.02 25.12 -4.22
CA THR A 51 -2.28 24.44 -3.92
C THR A 51 -2.00 22.94 -3.77
N PRO A 52 -2.24 22.33 -2.59
CA PRO A 52 -2.11 20.88 -2.41
C PRO A 52 -3.11 20.11 -3.27
N ALA A 53 -2.75 18.87 -3.63
CA ALA A 53 -3.73 17.91 -4.13
C ALA A 53 -4.78 17.58 -3.05
N THR A 54 -6.02 17.33 -3.48
CA THR A 54 -7.08 16.92 -2.55
C THR A 54 -6.99 15.41 -2.34
N VAL A 55 -6.91 14.98 -1.08
CA VAL A 55 -6.88 13.56 -0.71
C VAL A 55 -8.29 13.07 -0.44
N CYS A 56 -8.68 12.00 -1.12
CA CYS A 56 -9.96 11.33 -0.98
C CYS A 56 -9.72 9.90 -0.48
N PRO A 57 -9.86 9.63 0.83
CA PRO A 57 -9.76 8.27 1.37
C PRO A 57 -10.74 7.33 0.69
N PHE A 58 -10.29 6.12 0.31
CA PHE A 58 -11.09 5.24 -0.54
C PHE A 58 -11.26 3.82 0.00
N ILE A 59 -10.19 3.04 0.17
CA ILE A 59 -10.27 1.67 0.70
C ILE A 59 -9.41 1.56 1.97
N ASP A 60 -10.04 1.22 3.08
CA ASP A 60 -9.35 0.87 4.33
C ASP A 60 -9.13 -0.65 4.43
N PHE A 61 -7.87 -1.08 4.53
CA PHE A 61 -7.54 -2.51 4.64
C PHE A 61 -7.74 -3.02 6.07
N ASN A 62 -7.73 -2.14 7.06
CA ASN A 62 -7.68 -2.49 8.48
C ASN A 62 -9.04 -2.86 9.08
N VAL A 63 -10.07 -3.08 8.25
CA VAL A 63 -11.41 -3.46 8.69
C VAL A 63 -11.43 -4.94 9.10
N ASN A 64 -11.12 -5.20 10.38
CA ASN A 64 -11.05 -6.56 10.93
C ASN A 64 -12.31 -7.41 10.65
N ALA A 65 -13.51 -6.82 10.67
CA ALA A 65 -14.74 -7.53 10.33
C ALA A 65 -14.76 -8.10 8.88
N GLN A 66 -14.05 -7.46 7.94
CA GLN A 66 -13.88 -7.97 6.58
C GLN A 66 -12.72 -8.95 6.49
N LEU A 67 -11.59 -8.63 7.12
CA LEU A 67 -10.40 -9.49 7.14
C LEU A 67 -10.70 -10.88 7.74
N SER A 68 -11.45 -10.93 8.84
CA SER A 68 -11.76 -12.19 9.53
C SER A 68 -12.62 -13.15 8.70
N ARG A 69 -13.28 -12.68 7.62
CA ARG A 69 -13.97 -13.55 6.66
C ARG A 69 -13.02 -14.46 5.90
N PHE A 70 -11.73 -14.11 5.87
CA PHE A 70 -10.65 -14.82 5.19
C PHE A 70 -9.59 -15.36 6.17
N GLY A 71 -9.86 -15.33 7.48
CA GLY A 71 -8.87 -15.69 8.50
C GLY A 71 -7.75 -14.67 8.68
N LEU A 72 -7.91 -13.45 8.16
CA LEU A 72 -6.93 -12.38 8.28
C LEU A 72 -7.29 -11.42 9.43
N HIS A 73 -6.30 -10.66 9.90
CA HIS A 73 -6.49 -9.60 10.89
C HIS A 73 -5.41 -8.51 10.84
N ASN A 74 -5.75 -7.35 11.38
CA ASN A 74 -4.86 -6.23 11.66
C ASN A 74 -4.67 -6.07 13.17
N GLY A 75 -3.41 -6.08 13.63
CA GLY A 75 -3.06 -6.10 15.04
C GLY A 75 -3.21 -7.49 15.68
N GLY A 76 -2.76 -7.64 16.93
CA GLY A 76 -2.84 -8.91 17.65
C GLY A 76 -1.62 -9.83 17.44
N PRO A 77 -1.80 -11.16 17.52
CA PRO A 77 -0.71 -12.14 17.47
C PRO A 77 0.12 -12.10 16.18
N GLN A 78 1.39 -12.53 16.26
CA GLN A 78 2.29 -12.66 15.12
C GLN A 78 2.10 -14.03 14.45
N ASP A 79 0.95 -14.24 13.82
CA ASP A 79 0.58 -15.48 13.14
C ASP A 79 0.36 -15.30 11.63
N ASP A 80 0.00 -16.39 10.93
CA ASP A 80 -0.16 -16.41 9.48
C ASP A 80 -1.31 -15.52 8.96
N GLY A 81 -2.28 -15.18 9.81
CA GLY A 81 -3.40 -14.31 9.49
C GLY A 81 -3.09 -12.82 9.64
N LEU A 82 -1.97 -12.45 10.29
CA LEU A 82 -1.62 -11.06 10.49
C LEU A 82 -1.19 -10.41 9.17
N LEU A 83 -1.78 -9.26 8.85
CA LEU A 83 -1.34 -8.50 7.69
C LEU A 83 0.12 -8.03 7.85
N ASN A 84 0.92 -8.23 6.80
CA ASN A 84 2.29 -7.74 6.71
C ASN A 84 2.34 -6.21 6.85
N GLU A 85 3.48 -5.70 7.30
CA GLU A 85 3.64 -4.26 7.50
C GLU A 85 3.60 -3.50 6.16
N LYS A 86 4.33 -3.98 5.16
CA LYS A 86 4.58 -3.30 3.89
C LYS A 86 3.62 -3.77 2.80
N TRP A 87 3.00 -2.81 2.11
CA TRP A 87 2.11 -3.03 0.98
C TRP A 87 2.52 -2.05 -0.12
N GLU A 88 3.13 -2.54 -1.18
CA GLU A 88 3.81 -1.71 -2.19
C GLU A 88 3.30 -1.95 -3.61
N GLY A 89 2.52 -3.01 -3.84
CA GLY A 89 1.86 -3.24 -5.12
C GLY A 89 0.42 -2.74 -5.12
N ILE A 90 0.03 -2.06 -6.20
CA ILE A 90 -1.34 -1.70 -6.51
C ILE A 90 -1.59 -1.84 -8.01
N ALA A 91 -2.67 -2.49 -8.40
CA ALA A 91 -3.09 -2.61 -9.80
C ALA A 91 -4.61 -2.57 -9.93
N LEU A 92 -5.09 -1.94 -10.99
CA LEU A 92 -6.50 -1.90 -11.36
C LEU A 92 -6.72 -2.73 -12.63
N VAL A 93 -7.69 -3.63 -12.59
CA VAL A 93 -8.11 -4.45 -13.72
C VAL A 93 -9.60 -4.20 -13.99
N PRO A 94 -9.99 -3.79 -15.21
CA PRO A 94 -11.39 -3.58 -15.55
C PRO A 94 -12.20 -4.88 -15.43
N VAL A 95 -13.42 -4.82 -14.90
CA VAL A 95 -14.33 -5.98 -14.88
C VAL A 95 -15.00 -6.10 -16.25
N GLU A 96 -14.75 -7.21 -16.93
CA GLU A 96 -15.38 -7.51 -18.22
C GLU A 96 -16.71 -8.24 -18.05
N ASN A 97 -17.65 -7.99 -18.97
CA ASN A 97 -18.86 -8.79 -19.08
C ASN A 97 -18.57 -10.17 -19.72
N GLU A 98 -19.62 -10.99 -19.88
CA GLU A 98 -19.53 -12.32 -20.50
C GLU A 98 -19.04 -12.34 -21.95
N HIS A 99 -18.94 -11.18 -22.60
CA HIS A 99 -18.42 -11.00 -23.96
C HIS A 99 -17.00 -10.43 -24.00
N GLY A 100 -16.31 -10.34 -22.85
CA GLY A 100 -14.96 -9.78 -22.77
C GLY A 100 -14.91 -8.27 -22.99
N GLN A 101 -16.01 -7.57 -22.70
CA GLN A 101 -16.13 -6.13 -22.91
C GLN A 101 -16.27 -5.41 -21.56
N HIS A 102 -15.47 -4.37 -21.37
CA HIS A 102 -15.64 -3.47 -20.24
C HIS A 102 -16.78 -2.49 -20.54
N HIS A 103 -17.93 -2.68 -19.88
CA HIS A 103 -19.13 -1.82 -20.03
C HIS A 103 -19.49 -1.06 -18.77
N GLY A 104 -18.69 -1.19 -17.71
CA GLY A 104 -19.02 -0.68 -16.39
C GLY A 104 -18.02 0.34 -15.88
N GLU A 105 -18.27 0.76 -14.65
CA GLU A 105 -17.35 1.56 -13.83
C GLU A 105 -16.67 0.66 -12.79
N GLU A 106 -16.79 -0.67 -12.94
CA GLU A 106 -16.32 -1.67 -11.97
C GLU A 106 -14.90 -2.15 -12.29
N TYR A 107 -14.07 -2.24 -11.26
CA TYR A 107 -12.69 -2.71 -11.34
C TYR A 107 -12.42 -3.75 -10.25
N PHE A 108 -11.50 -4.67 -10.51
CA PHE A 108 -10.75 -5.35 -9.47
C PHE A 108 -9.51 -4.53 -9.13
N LEU A 109 -9.42 -4.08 -7.88
CA LEU A 109 -8.21 -3.53 -7.31
C LEU A 109 -7.44 -4.63 -6.60
N PHE A 110 -6.22 -4.85 -7.04
CA PHE A 110 -5.25 -5.74 -6.42
C PHE A 110 -4.29 -4.90 -5.60
N SER A 111 -4.09 -5.25 -4.35
CA SER A 111 -3.00 -4.72 -3.54
C SER A 111 -2.16 -5.85 -3.00
N SER A 112 -0.84 -5.71 -3.08
CA SER A 112 0.09 -6.77 -2.69
C SER A 112 1.14 -6.30 -1.71
N SER A 113 1.45 -7.19 -0.79
CA SER A 113 2.60 -7.17 0.09
C SER A 113 3.55 -8.27 -0.34
N ASP A 114 4.80 -7.89 -0.63
CA ASP A 114 5.86 -8.87 -0.73
C ASP A 114 6.38 -9.22 0.66
N ASN A 115 7.17 -10.29 0.75
CA ASN A 115 7.68 -10.76 2.02
C ASN A 115 9.05 -10.18 2.41
N ASP A 116 9.60 -9.21 1.66
CA ASP A 116 10.94 -8.63 1.87
C ASP A 116 12.08 -9.69 1.98
N PHE A 117 11.89 -10.87 1.39
CA PHE A 117 12.75 -12.04 1.59
C PHE A 117 12.89 -12.52 3.04
N VAL A 118 11.95 -12.15 3.93
CA VAL A 118 11.90 -12.61 5.32
C VAL A 118 11.45 -14.07 5.36
N THR A 119 12.43 -14.96 5.44
CA THR A 119 12.21 -16.41 5.55
C THR A 119 13.32 -17.09 6.34
N GLN A 120 12.98 -18.18 7.02
CA GLN A 120 13.94 -19.05 7.72
C GLN A 120 14.56 -20.13 6.81
N ASN A 121 14.09 -20.25 5.57
CA ASN A 121 14.59 -21.22 4.59
C ASN A 121 14.91 -20.58 3.24
N GLY A 122 15.70 -19.49 3.28
CA GLY A 122 16.06 -18.71 2.11
C GLY A 122 17.29 -19.24 1.37
N PHE A 123 17.33 -19.04 0.06
CA PHE A 123 18.50 -19.36 -0.77
C PHE A 123 18.80 -18.24 -1.76
N ILE A 124 20.07 -17.85 -1.86
CA ILE A 124 20.59 -16.91 -2.87
C ILE A 124 21.67 -17.58 -3.71
N ASN A 125 22.13 -16.89 -4.77
CA ASN A 125 23.20 -17.37 -5.65
C ASN A 125 22.89 -18.76 -6.24
N PHE A 126 21.72 -18.90 -6.88
CA PHE A 126 21.26 -20.16 -7.49
C PHE A 126 21.24 -21.36 -6.52
N GLY A 127 20.81 -21.14 -5.28
CA GLY A 127 20.70 -22.21 -4.28
C GLY A 127 21.98 -22.48 -3.49
N LYS A 128 23.10 -21.83 -3.81
CA LYS A 128 24.42 -22.16 -3.21
C LYS A 128 24.62 -21.60 -1.81
N THR A 129 23.94 -20.50 -1.50
CA THR A 129 24.07 -19.84 -0.21
C THR A 129 22.71 -19.84 0.47
N GLN A 130 22.59 -20.63 1.53
CA GLN A 130 21.42 -20.60 2.40
C GLN A 130 21.49 -19.41 3.35
N PHE A 131 20.35 -18.83 3.67
CA PHE A 131 20.21 -17.84 4.73
C PHE A 131 18.92 -18.09 5.52
N SER A 132 18.91 -17.56 6.74
CA SER A 132 17.75 -17.51 7.63
C SER A 132 17.63 -16.06 8.08
N ASP A 133 16.45 -15.47 7.94
CA ASP A 133 16.25 -14.09 8.36
C ASP A 133 16.42 -13.94 9.87
N LYS A 134 17.04 -12.84 10.30
CA LYS A 134 17.41 -12.63 11.72
C LYS A 134 16.22 -12.41 12.64
N SER A 135 15.06 -12.03 12.10
CA SER A 135 13.84 -11.83 12.88
C SER A 135 13.27 -13.15 13.41
N GLY A 136 13.63 -14.29 12.80
CA GLY A 136 13.06 -15.60 13.13
C GLY A 136 11.68 -15.85 12.51
N PHE A 137 11.15 -14.92 11.70
CA PHE A 137 9.87 -15.08 11.02
C PHE A 137 10.00 -15.68 9.62
N ASP A 138 8.91 -16.30 9.17
CA ASP A 138 8.59 -16.55 7.77
C ASP A 138 7.39 -15.68 7.41
N LEU A 139 7.54 -14.78 6.44
CA LEU A 139 6.45 -13.97 5.92
C LEU A 139 5.98 -14.51 4.58
N ASP A 140 4.66 -14.63 4.44
CA ASP A 140 4.02 -14.93 3.16
C ASP A 140 3.85 -13.67 2.33
N ASN A 141 3.87 -13.83 1.01
CA ASN A 141 3.38 -12.77 0.13
C ASN A 141 1.85 -12.71 0.27
N GLN A 142 1.29 -11.52 0.50
CA GLN A 142 -0.14 -11.33 0.68
C GLN A 142 -0.72 -10.52 -0.49
N MET A 143 -1.95 -10.87 -0.88
CA MET A 143 -2.70 -10.14 -1.89
C MET A 143 -4.14 -9.95 -1.41
N LEU A 144 -4.61 -8.70 -1.40
CA LEU A 144 -6.02 -8.37 -1.20
C LEU A 144 -6.62 -7.96 -2.54
N VAL A 145 -7.83 -8.43 -2.82
CA VAL A 145 -8.56 -8.13 -4.05
C VAL A 145 -9.91 -7.53 -3.70
N PHE A 146 -10.16 -6.34 -4.22
CA PHE A 146 -11.40 -5.59 -3.98
C PHE A 146 -12.13 -5.40 -5.30
N LYS A 147 -13.44 -5.67 -5.33
CA LYS A 147 -14.29 -5.22 -6.43
C LYS A 147 -14.82 -3.83 -6.08
N ILE A 148 -14.53 -2.84 -6.91
CA ILE A 148 -14.78 -1.42 -6.62
C ILE A 148 -15.41 -0.69 -7.80
N THR A 149 -15.96 0.49 -7.54
CA THR A 149 -16.28 1.52 -8.53
C THR A 149 -15.49 2.77 -8.22
N LEU A 150 -14.89 3.40 -9.23
CA LEU A 150 -14.13 4.63 -9.03
C LEU A 150 -15.08 5.82 -8.78
N PRO A 151 -14.74 6.74 -7.85
CA PRO A 151 -15.52 7.95 -7.62
C PRO A 151 -15.51 8.86 -8.85
N LYS A 152 -16.56 9.69 -8.95
CA LYS A 152 -16.78 10.65 -10.05
C LYS A 152 -16.46 12.07 -9.64
#